data_AF-A0A6J5F8Y4-F1
#
_entry.id   AF-A0A6J5F8Y4-F1
#
_cell.length_a   1.000
_cell.length_b   1.000
_cell.length_c   1.000
_cell.angle_alpha   90.00
_cell.angle_beta   90.00
_cell.angle_gamma   90.00
#
_symmetry.space_group_name_H-M   'P 1'
#
loop_
_entity.id
_entity.type
_entity.pdbx_description
1 polymer ?
#
loop_
_entity_poly.entity_id
_entity_poly.type
_entity_poly.pdbx_seq_one_letter_code
_entity_poly.pdbx_strand_id
1 'polypeptide(L)'
;MLPLGKSMKPLTRAALHSIVKGIFAGAAGKLRLRGDEYVARAAQLERASAHWLRHSAGSHMADGNLDLRLVRDNLGHASLTTTSLYLHADDDQRHRETEEKHRIDW
;
A
#
# COMPACT_ATOMS: atom_id res chain seq x y z
N MET A 1 -4.83 16.28 -44.87
CA MET A 1 -5.56 16.72 -43.67
C MET A 1 -5.69 15.54 -42.71
N LEU A 2 -4.94 15.52 -41.60
CA LEU A 2 -5.11 14.49 -40.56
C LEU A 2 -6.33 14.85 -39.69
N PRO A 3 -7.17 13.87 -39.29
CA PRO A 3 -8.25 14.13 -38.36
C PRO A 3 -7.68 14.34 -36.94
N LEU A 4 -7.73 15.59 -36.46
CA LEU A 4 -7.59 15.95 -35.06
C LEU A 4 -8.83 15.44 -34.31
N GLY A 5 -8.83 14.17 -33.92
CA GLY A 5 -10.06 13.47 -33.54
C GLY A 5 -9.89 12.46 -32.40
N LYS A 6 -9.58 12.95 -31.20
CA LYS A 6 -10.15 12.43 -29.94
C LYS A 6 -9.77 13.39 -28.82
N SER A 7 -10.76 14.17 -28.35
CA SER A 7 -10.64 14.85 -27.06
C SER A 7 -10.37 13.77 -26.01
N MET A 8 -9.14 13.72 -25.50
CA MET A 8 -8.80 12.86 -24.37
C MET A 8 -9.44 13.47 -23.13
N LYS A 9 -10.66 13.02 -22.81
CA LYS A 9 -11.30 13.38 -21.55
C LYS A 9 -10.34 13.04 -20.41
N PRO A 10 -10.12 13.97 -19.46
CA PRO A 10 -9.25 13.73 -18.31
C PRO A 10 -9.70 12.47 -17.55
N LEU A 11 -8.74 11.69 -17.05
CA LEU A 11 -9.04 10.53 -16.22
C LEU A 11 -9.69 11.01 -14.93
N THR A 12 -10.91 10.54 -14.66
CA THR A 12 -11.62 10.89 -13.43
C THR A 12 -11.06 10.07 -12.26
N ARG A 13 -11.20 10.59 -11.03
CA ARG A 13 -10.88 9.84 -9.81
C ARG A 13 -11.62 8.50 -9.75
N ALA A 14 -12.88 8.47 -10.19
CA ALA A 14 -13.69 7.25 -10.22
C ALA A 14 -13.12 6.22 -11.21
N ALA A 15 -12.71 6.66 -12.41
CA ALA A 15 -12.09 5.78 -13.39
C ALA A 15 -10.76 5.20 -12.86
N LEU A 16 -9.90 6.02 -12.27
CA LEU A 16 -8.65 5.55 -11.65
C LEU A 16 -8.93 4.55 -10.52
N HIS A 17 -9.89 4.85 -9.65
CA HIS A 17 -10.31 3.95 -8.58
C HIS A 17 -10.75 2.59 -9.14
N SER A 18 -11.62 2.57 -10.14
CA SER A 18 -12.10 1.33 -10.77
C SER A 18 -10.97 0.54 -11.43
N ILE A 19 -10.01 1.20 -12.08
CA ILE A 19 -8.83 0.54 -12.66
C ILE A 19 -8.01 -0.15 -11.57
N VAL A 20 -7.68 0.56 -10.49
CA VAL A 20 -6.92 0.00 -9.37
C VAL A 20 -7.65 -1.18 -8.75
N LYS A 21 -8.97 -1.05 -8.48
CA LYS A 21 -9.79 -2.16 -7.97
C LYS A 21 -9.79 -3.36 -8.91
N GLY A 22 -9.92 -3.12 -10.22
CA GLY A 22 -9.92 -4.16 -11.23
C GLY A 22 -8.61 -4.96 -11.27
N ILE A 23 -7.46 -4.30 -11.18
CA ILE A 23 -6.14 -4.94 -11.13
C ILE A 23 -6.06 -5.91 -9.93
N PHE A 24 -6.42 -5.43 -8.75
CA PHE A 24 -6.34 -6.24 -7.53
C PHE A 24 -7.37 -7.37 -7.48
N ALA A 25 -8.58 -7.14 -7.96
CA ALA A 25 -9.60 -8.20 -8.09
C ALA A 25 -9.13 -9.30 -9.06
N GLY A 26 -8.52 -8.92 -10.19
CA GLY A 26 -7.94 -9.87 -11.13
C GLY A 26 -6.79 -10.67 -10.53
N ALA A 27 -5.91 -10.03 -9.77
CA ALA A 27 -4.83 -10.70 -9.06
C ALA A 27 -5.37 -11.67 -7.99
N ALA A 28 -6.37 -11.26 -7.21
CA ALA A 28 -7.03 -12.11 -6.23
C ALA A 28 -7.71 -13.32 -6.88
N GLY A 29 -8.38 -13.14 -8.01
CA GLY A 29 -8.96 -14.23 -8.79
C GLY A 29 -7.92 -15.25 -9.22
N LYS A 30 -6.80 -14.80 -9.81
CA LYS A 30 -5.67 -15.69 -10.17
C LYS A 30 -5.07 -16.40 -8.97
N LEU A 31 -5.06 -15.76 -7.82
CA LEU A 31 -4.52 -16.32 -6.58
C LEU A 31 -5.41 -17.44 -6.02
N ARG A 32 -6.74 -17.28 -6.07
CA ARG A 32 -7.69 -18.34 -5.68
C ARG A 32 -7.57 -19.60 -6.54
N LEU A 33 -7.27 -19.44 -7.83
CA LEU A 33 -7.09 -20.57 -8.74
C LEU A 33 -5.87 -21.45 -8.38
N ARG A 34 -4.98 -21.00 -7.49
CA ARG A 34 -3.81 -21.77 -7.06
C ARG A 34 -4.10 -22.80 -5.98
N GLY A 35 -5.22 -22.68 -5.25
CA GLY A 35 -5.57 -23.56 -4.15
C GLY A 35 -6.24 -22.84 -2.98
N ASP A 36 -6.89 -23.61 -2.11
CA ASP A 36 -7.64 -23.11 -0.96
C ASP A 36 -6.75 -22.40 0.06
N GLU A 37 -5.46 -22.77 0.16
CA GLU A 37 -4.49 -22.13 1.04
C GLU A 37 -4.27 -20.64 0.71
N TYR A 38 -4.65 -20.20 -0.49
CA TYR A 38 -4.49 -18.83 -0.94
C TYR A 38 -5.75 -17.97 -0.79
N VAL A 39 -6.89 -18.53 -0.37
CA VAL A 39 -8.17 -17.82 -0.27
C VAL A 39 -8.09 -16.60 0.64
N ALA A 40 -7.43 -16.74 1.80
CA ALA A 40 -7.26 -15.62 2.74
C ALA A 40 -6.42 -14.47 2.13
N ARG A 41 -5.34 -14.81 1.43
CA ARG A 41 -4.48 -13.82 0.75
C ARG A 41 -5.21 -13.14 -0.41
N ALA A 42 -6.03 -13.88 -1.15
CA ALA A 42 -6.86 -13.31 -2.20
C ALA A 42 -7.89 -12.31 -1.64
N ALA A 43 -8.56 -12.64 -0.54
CA ALA A 43 -9.47 -11.73 0.14
C ALA A 43 -8.77 -10.46 0.65
N GLN A 44 -7.51 -10.58 1.11
CA GLN A 44 -6.70 -9.42 1.47
C GLN A 44 -6.41 -8.52 0.25
N LEU A 45 -6.02 -9.10 -0.89
CA LEU A 45 -5.79 -8.34 -2.12
C LEU A 45 -7.05 -7.62 -2.60
N GLU A 46 -8.24 -8.20 -2.44
CA GLU A 46 -9.49 -7.54 -2.83
C GLU A 46 -9.78 -6.27 -2.04
N ARG A 47 -9.23 -6.12 -0.84
CA ARG A 47 -9.36 -4.90 -0.03
C ARG A 47 -8.42 -3.79 -0.48
N ALA A 48 -7.46 -4.07 -1.35
CA ALA A 48 -6.49 -3.11 -1.83
C ALA A 48 -7.15 -1.87 -2.48
N SER A 49 -6.49 -0.74 -2.30
CA SER A 49 -6.89 0.57 -2.85
C SER A 49 -5.65 1.41 -3.14
N ALA A 50 -5.83 2.54 -3.83
CA ALA A 50 -4.73 3.49 -4.07
C ALA A 50 -4.12 4.03 -2.77
N HIS A 51 -4.93 4.19 -1.72
CA HIS A 51 -4.45 4.61 -0.41
C HIS A 51 -3.64 3.51 0.28
N TRP A 52 -4.09 2.25 0.17
CA TRP A 52 -3.33 1.10 0.68
C TRP A 52 -1.95 1.00 0.03
N LEU A 53 -1.85 1.22 -1.28
CA LEU A 53 -0.56 1.29 -1.98
C LEU A 53 0.35 2.41 -1.44
N ARG A 54 -0.20 3.61 -1.19
CA ARG A 54 0.55 4.72 -0.58
C ARG A 54 1.07 4.32 0.80
N HIS A 55 0.24 3.66 1.60
CA HIS A 55 0.63 3.19 2.92
C HIS A 55 1.73 2.15 2.85
N SER A 56 1.59 1.12 2.01
CA SER A 56 2.61 0.09 1.84
C SER A 56 3.94 0.69 1.40
N ALA A 57 3.95 1.67 0.49
CA ALA A 57 5.17 2.34 0.07
C ALA A 57 5.78 3.20 1.20
N GLY A 58 4.96 3.94 1.94
CA GLY A 58 5.41 4.78 3.06
C GLY A 58 6.02 3.96 4.19
N SER A 59 5.34 2.89 4.63
CA SER A 59 5.86 1.94 5.61
C SER A 59 7.15 1.31 5.11
N HIS A 60 7.18 0.78 3.87
CA HIS A 60 8.38 0.13 3.34
C HIS A 60 9.62 1.06 3.31
N MET A 61 9.43 2.34 2.97
CA MET A 61 10.54 3.30 3.03
C MET A 61 10.98 3.61 4.46
N ALA A 62 10.03 3.73 5.41
CA ALA A 62 10.34 3.96 6.82
C ALA A 62 11.07 2.76 7.44
N ASP A 63 10.59 1.54 7.18
CA ASP A 63 11.19 0.27 7.61
C ASP A 63 12.61 0.10 7.06
N GLY A 64 12.88 0.65 5.87
CA GLY A 64 14.21 0.67 5.25
C GLY A 64 15.17 1.72 5.83
N ASN A 65 14.82 2.36 6.97
CA ASN A 65 15.58 3.43 7.62
C ASN A 65 15.89 4.64 6.73
N LEU A 66 15.06 4.94 5.72
CA LEU A 66 15.19 6.19 4.96
C LEU A 66 14.85 7.38 5.86
N ASP A 67 15.57 8.49 5.70
CA ASP A 67 15.26 9.74 6.40
C ASP A 67 13.79 10.12 6.16
N LEU A 68 13.04 10.35 7.24
CA LEU A 68 11.63 10.71 7.22
C LEU A 68 11.33 11.94 6.34
N ARG A 69 12.30 12.86 6.17
CA ARG A 69 12.20 13.98 5.23
C ARG A 69 12.13 13.53 3.78
N LEU A 70 12.95 12.54 3.40
CA LEU A 70 12.92 11.95 2.06
C LEU A 70 11.63 11.16 1.83
N VAL A 71 11.16 10.42 2.84
CA VAL A 71 9.86 9.72 2.79
C VAL A 71 8.72 10.72 2.55
N ARG A 72 8.71 11.83 3.29
CA ARG A 72 7.72 12.91 3.14
C ARG A 72 7.73 13.47 1.72
N ASP A 73 8.93 13.79 1.20
CA ASP A 73 9.08 14.41 -0.11
C ASP A 73 8.66 13.46 -1.24
N ASN A 74 9.04 12.18 -1.14
CA ASN A 74 8.61 11.13 -2.08
C ASN A 74 7.09 10.94 -2.10
N LEU A 75 6.42 11.11 -0.96
CA LEU A 75 4.97 11.00 -0.86
C LEU A 75 4.23 12.33 -1.13
N GLY A 76 4.96 13.43 -1.30
CA GLY A 76 4.43 14.78 -1.51
C GLY A 76 3.65 15.31 -0.30
N HIS A 77 4.01 14.92 0.92
CA HIS A 77 3.33 15.38 2.13
C HIS A 77 3.81 16.78 2.52
N ALA A 78 2.88 17.68 2.87
CA ALA A 78 3.21 19.04 3.30
C ALA A 78 3.85 19.07 4.71
N SER A 79 3.67 18.03 5.53
CA SER A 79 4.15 17.98 6.91
C SER A 79 4.78 16.63 7.24
N LEU A 80 5.76 16.67 8.15
CA LEU A 80 6.34 15.47 8.77
C LEU A 80 5.34 14.76 9.69
N THR A 81 4.35 15.48 10.25
CA THR A 81 3.34 14.88 11.15
C THR A 81 2.59 13.73 10.47
N THR A 82 2.11 13.92 9.23
CA THR A 82 1.43 12.86 8.46
C THR A 82 2.36 11.71 8.12
N THR A 83 3.65 11.99 7.94
CA THR A 83 4.67 10.99 7.55
C THR A 83 5.13 10.19 8.77
N SER A 84 5.15 10.78 9.96
CA SER A 84 5.50 10.13 11.23
C SER A 84 4.60 8.95 11.57
N LEU A 85 3.38 8.89 11.01
CA LEU A 85 2.50 7.73 11.18
C LEU A 85 3.15 6.43 10.66
N TYR A 86 4.08 6.51 9.70
CA TYR A 86 4.80 5.33 9.20
C TYR A 86 5.86 4.81 10.18
N LEU A 87 6.34 5.63 11.12
CA LEU A 87 7.28 5.19 12.16
C LEU A 87 6.59 4.35 13.24
N HIS A 88 5.32 4.63 13.53
CA HIS A 88 4.60 3.86 14.54
C HIS A 88 4.30 2.41 14.10
N ALA A 89 4.26 2.14 12.79
CA ALA A 89 4.20 0.77 12.30
C ALA A 89 5.47 -0.03 12.62
N ASP A 90 6.63 0.62 12.59
CA ASP A 90 7.93 0.07 13.01
C ASP A 90 7.99 -0.09 14.54
N ASP A 91 7.48 0.87 15.32
CA ASP A 91 7.35 0.72 16.78
C ASP A 91 6.46 -0.49 17.16
N ASP A 92 5.28 -0.62 16.56
CA ASP A 92 4.37 -1.73 16.80
C ASP A 92 4.97 -3.09 16.38
N GLN A 93 5.83 -3.11 15.35
CA GLN A 93 6.58 -4.30 14.98
C GLN A 93 7.69 -4.60 16.00
N ARG A 94 8.52 -3.62 16.38
CA ARG A 94 9.57 -3.78 17.38
C ARG A 94 9.02 -4.25 18.73
N HIS A 95 7.89 -3.69 19.16
CA HIS A 95 7.23 -4.10 20.39
C HIS A 95 6.78 -5.57 20.31
N ARG A 96 6.11 -5.98 19.23
CA ARG A 96 5.74 -7.39 19.02
C ARG A 96 6.96 -8.32 18.99
N GLU A 97 8.01 -7.95 18.28
CA GLU A 97 9.25 -8.75 18.24
C GLU A 97 9.91 -8.85 19.62
N THR A 98 9.86 -7.79 20.42
CA THR A 98 10.36 -7.79 21.80
C THR A 98 9.49 -8.68 22.68
N GLU A 99 8.17 -8.60 22.59
CA GLU A 99 7.28 -9.50 23.35
C GLU A 99 7.46 -10.98 22.97
N GLU A 100 7.65 -11.28 21.68
CA GLU A 100 7.86 -12.64 21.18
C GLU A 100 9.23 -13.21 21.54
N LYS A 101 10.31 -12.43 21.39
CA LYS A 101 11.70 -12.88 21.57
C LYS A 101 12.21 -12.68 23.00
N HIS A 102 11.66 -11.71 23.71
CA HIS A 102 12.02 -11.35 25.08
C HIS A 102 11.01 -11.91 26.08
N ARG A 103 10.49 -13.12 25.82
CA ARG A 103 9.74 -13.90 26.79
C ARG A 103 10.71 -14.36 27.87
N ILE A 104 10.88 -13.53 28.90
CA ILE A 104 11.60 -13.93 30.11
C ILE A 104 10.65 -14.91 30.82
N ASP A 105 10.93 -16.21 30.65
CA ASP A 105 10.28 -17.26 31.42
C ASP A 105 10.73 -17.12 32.88
N TRP A 106 9.85 -16.52 33.69
CA TRP A 106 9.89 -16.60 35.15
C TRP A 106 9.07 -17.81 35.61
#